data_AF-A0A8H4UQ51-F1
#
_entry.id   AF-A0A8H4UQ51-F1
#
_cell.length_a   1.000
_cell.length_b   1.000
_cell.length_c   1.000
_cell.angle_alpha   90.00
_cell.angle_beta   90.00
_cell.angle_gamma   90.00
#
_symmetry.space_group_name_H-M   'P 1'
#
loop_
_entity.id
_entity.type
_entity.pdbx_description
1 polymer ?
#
loop_
_entity_poly.entity_id
_entity_poly.type
_entity_poly.pdbx_seq_one_letter_code
_entity_poly.pdbx_strand_id
1 'polypeptide(L)' 'MAPISTVAVVGSGVIGSSWAYLFLSHGLYVVMSDPAKGAEEAFRTFVSDVNAGLKRSAEESKQLWERFE' A
#
# COMPACT_ATOMS: atom_id res chain seq x y z
N MET A 1 27.60 -0.54 4.23
CA MET A 1 26.36 -1.10 4.81
C MET A 1 25.61 -1.80 3.68
N ALA A 2 25.06 -3.00 3.91
CA ALA A 2 24.28 -3.69 2.87
C ALA A 2 22.93 -2.97 2.65
N PRO A 3 22.35 -3.01 1.44
CA PRO A 3 21.04 -2.41 1.17
C PRO A 3 19.93 -3.10 1.98
N ILE A 4 18.91 -2.33 2.35
CA ILE A 4 17.72 -2.87 3.02
C ILE A 4 16.89 -3.64 1.98
N SER A 5 16.57 -4.91 2.27
CA SER A 5 15.75 -5.78 1.41
C SER A 5 14.47 -6.27 2.08
N THR A 6 14.38 -6.18 3.40
CA THR A 6 13.26 -6.71 4.18
C THR A 6 12.84 -5.73 5.27
N VAL A 7 11.53 -5.55 5.43
CA VAL A 7 10.94 -4.68 6.43
C VAL A 7 9.90 -5.43 7.25
N ALA A 8 9.96 -5.30 8.57
CA ALA A 8 8.92 -5.77 9.46
C ALA A 8 7.95 -4.63 9.81
N VAL A 9 6.65 -4.88 9.70
CA VAL A 9 5.59 -3.95 10.10
C VAL A 9 4.78 -4.58 11.22
N VAL A 10 4.73 -3.93 12.38
CA VAL A 10 3.97 -4.39 13.56
C VAL A 10 2.72 -3.53 13.70
N GLY A 11 1.56 -4.18 13.53
CA GLY A 11 0.24 -3.56 13.42
C GLY A 11 -0.18 -3.34 11.97
N SER A 12 -1.39 -3.81 11.62
CA SER A 12 -2.00 -3.71 10.29
C SER A 12 -3.18 -2.73 10.25
N GLY A 13 -3.20 -1.74 11.15
CA GLY A 13 -4.10 -0.59 11.05
C GLY A 13 -3.80 0.28 9.82
N VAL A 14 -4.48 1.43 9.68
CA VAL A 14 -4.34 2.32 8.51
C VAL A 14 -2.87 2.70 8.24
N ILE A 15 -2.13 3.11 9.28
CA ILE A 15 -0.73 3.52 9.13
C ILE A 15 0.17 2.35 8.75
N GLY A 16 0.06 1.22 9.46
CA GLY A 16 0.86 0.02 9.19
C GLY A 16 0.62 -0.52 7.78
N SER A 17 -0.65 -0.60 7.37
CA SER A 17 -1.03 -1.03 6.03
C SER A 17 -0.52 -0.08 4.93
N SER A 18 -0.53 1.23 5.19
CA SER A 18 0.01 2.24 4.26
C SER A 18 1.52 2.07 4.06
N TRP A 19 2.27 1.86 5.14
CA TRP A 19 3.71 1.59 5.06
C TRP A 19 4.01 0.25 4.39
N ALA A 20 3.29 -0.80 4.75
CA ALA A 20 3.44 -2.12 4.12
C ALA A 20 3.20 -2.04 2.60
N TYR A 21 2.13 -1.36 2.17
CA TYR A 21 1.85 -1.15 0.75
C TYR A 21 2.97 -0.37 0.04
N LEU A 22 3.47 0.70 0.66
CA LEU A 22 4.57 1.49 0.10
C LEU A 22 5.85 0.68 -0.03
N PHE A 23 6.24 -0.10 0.98
CA PHE A 23 7.42 -0.94 0.90
C PHE A 23 7.29 -2.02 -0.18
N LEU A 24 6.11 -2.64 -0.28
CA LEU A 24 5.80 -3.61 -1.34
C LEU A 24 5.88 -2.98 -2.73
N SER A 25 5.38 -1.75 -2.92
CA SER A 25 5.44 -1.07 -4.22
C SER A 25 6.87 -0.71 -4.65
N HIS A 26 7.79 -0.60 -3.68
CA HIS A 26 9.22 -0.44 -3.91
C HIS A 26 10.00 -1.77 -4.03
N GLY A 27 9.30 -2.91 -4.05
CA GLY A 27 9.92 -4.23 -4.23
C GLY A 27 10.62 -4.78 -3.00
N LEU A 28 10.37 -4.20 -1.81
CA LEU A 28 10.88 -4.75 -0.56
C LEU A 28 10.03 -5.93 -0.10
N TYR A 29 10.68 -6.90 0.55
CA TYR A 29 9.97 -7.98 1.21
C TYR A 29 9.40 -7.48 2.54
N VAL A 30 8.09 -7.65 2.76
CA VAL A 30 7.41 -7.17 3.97
C VAL A 30 6.89 -8.34 4.80
N VAL A 31 7.28 -8.38 6.07
CA VAL A 31 6.69 -9.26 7.09
C VAL A 31 5.79 -8.42 7.97
N MET A 32 4.51 -8.76 8.04
CA MET A 32 3.54 -8.02 8.84
C MET A 32 2.98 -8.88 9.97
N SER A 33 2.85 -8.32 11.17
CA SER A 33 2.29 -9.00 12.34
C SER A 33 1.24 -8.12 13.01
N ASP A 34 0.07 -8.68 13.30
CA ASP A 34 -1.00 -8.02 14.03
C ASP A 34 -1.77 -9.07 14.86
N PRO A 35 -2.11 -8.80 16.13
CA PRO A 35 -2.83 -9.76 16.98
C PRO A 35 -4.32 -9.91 16.65
N ALA A 36 -4.89 -9.02 15.85
CA ALA A 36 -6.31 -9.06 15.50
C ALA A 36 -6.63 -10.28 14.61
N LYS A 37 -7.73 -10.96 14.95
CA LYS A 37 -8.28 -11.99 14.07
C LYS A 37 -8.71 -11.35 12.74
N GLY A 38 -8.29 -11.93 11.62
CA GLY A 38 -8.62 -11.42 10.28
C GLY A 38 -7.72 -10.29 9.78
N ALA A 39 -6.63 -9.96 10.48
CA ALA A 39 -5.69 -8.92 10.05
C ALA A 39 -5.16 -9.11 8.62
N GLU A 40 -4.88 -10.34 8.21
CA GLU A 40 -4.44 -10.64 6.85
C GLU A 40 -5.51 -10.30 5.81
N GLU A 41 -6.76 -10.71 6.04
CA GLU A 41 -7.87 -10.43 5.14
C GLU A 41 -8.15 -8.92 5.06
N ALA A 42 -8.16 -8.24 6.21
CA ALA A 42 -8.31 -6.79 6.27
C ALA A 42 -7.23 -6.06 5.46
N PHE A 43 -5.97 -6.52 5.54
CA PHE A 43 -4.89 -5.96 4.74
C PHE A 43 -5.05 -6.26 3.25
N ARG A 44 -5.48 -7.45 2.86
CA ARG A 44 -5.76 -7.78 1.45
C ARG A 44 -6.86 -6.88 0.88
N THR A 45 -7.91 -6.63 1.65
CA THR A 45 -8.97 -5.68 1.29
C THR A 45 -8.42 -4.26 1.16
N PHE A 46 -7.63 -3.79 2.13
CA PHE A 46 -6.96 -2.50 2.06
C PHE A 46 -6.12 -2.35 0.78
N VAL A 47 -5.31 -3.36 0.43
CA VAL A 47 -4.50 -3.35 -0.80
C VAL A 47 -5.37 -3.27 -2.05
N SER A 48 -6.48 -4.02 -2.09
CA SER A 48 -7.44 -3.97 -3.19
C SER A 48 -8.05 -2.58 -3.35
N ASP A 49 -8.49 -1.98 -2.25
CA ASP A 49 -9.11 -0.65 -2.23
C ASP A 49 -8.12 0.45 -2.64
N VAL A 50 -6.89 0.41 -2.12
CA VAL A 50 -5.82 1.34 -2.50
C VAL A 50 -5.49 1.23 -3.98
N ASN A 51 -5.37 0.01 -4.52
CA ASN A 51 -5.14 -0.19 -5.94
C ASN A 51 -6.26 0.38 -6.81
N ALA A 52 -7.52 0.18 -6.42
CA ALA A 52 -8.67 0.73 -7.13
C ALA A 52 -8.71 2.27 -7.04
N GLY A 53 -8.40 2.82 -5.87
CA GLY A 53 -8.31 4.26 -5.63
C GLY A 53 -7.22 4.92 -6.47
N LEU A 54 -6.00 4.36 -6.44
CA LEU A 54 -4.86 4.91 -7.20
C LEU A 54 -5.09 4.90 -8.71
N LYS A 55 -5.68 3.84 -9.26
CA LYS A 55 -6.05 3.79 -10.68
C LYS A 55 -6.99 4.93 -11.05
N ARG A 56 -8.05 5.10 -10.26
CA ARG A 56 -9.04 6.16 -10.47
C ARG A 56 -8.42 7.55 -10.37
N SER A 57 -7.63 7.79 -9.32
CA SER A 57 -6.94 9.07 -9.15
C SER A 57 -5.94 9.35 -10.27
N ALA A 58 -5.27 8.34 -10.80
CA ALA A 58 -4.37 8.49 -11.96
C ALA A 58 -5.14 8.87 -13.23
N GLU A 59 -6.27 8.23 -13.50
CA GLU A 59 -7.16 8.54 -14.63
C GLU A 59 -7.75 9.95 -14.53
N GLU A 60 -8.28 10.31 -13.36
CA GLU A 60 -8.82 11.65 -13.07
C GLU A 60 -7.74 12.72 -13.23
N SER A 61 -6.53 12.47 -12.70
CA SER A 61 -5.41 13.40 -12.84
C SER A 61 -5.06 13.61 -14.32
N LYS A 62 -5.00 12.53 -15.11
CA LYS A 62 -4.72 12.60 -16.54
C LYS A 62 -5.77 13.46 -17.28
N GLN A 63 -7.06 13.21 -17.03
CA GLN A 63 -8.15 13.99 -17.63
C GLN A 63 -8.12 15.46 -17.24
N LEU A 64 -7.75 15.76 -15.98
CA LEU A 64 -7.60 17.14 -15.53
C LEU A 64 -6.47 17.85 -16.27
N TRP A 65 -5.33 17.19 -16.49
CA TRP A 65 -4.21 17.76 -17.23
C TRP A 65 -4.54 18.05 -18.70
N GLU A 66 -5.24 17.14 -19.38
CA GLU A 66 -5.68 17.31 -20.78
C GLU A 66 -6.62 18.52 -20.97
N ARG A 67 -7.26 19.03 -19.91
CA ARG A 67 -8.13 20.22 -19.99
C ARG A 67 -7.36 21.54 -20.01
N PHE A 68 -6.08 21.53 -19.65
CA PHE A 68 -5.22 22.71 -19.61
C PHE A 68 -4.27 22.80 -20.82
N GLU A 69 -4.26 21.78 -21.70
CA GLU A 69 -3.61 21.79 -23.02
C GLU A 69 -4.61 22.20 -24.12
#